data_AF-A0A9D0W3W9-F1
#
_entry.id   AF-A0A9D0W3W9-F1
#
_cell.length_a   1.000
_cell.length_b   1.000
_cell.length_c   1.000
_cell.angle_alpha   90.00
_cell.angle_beta   90.00
_cell.angle_gamma   90.00
#
_symmetry.space_group_name_H-M   'P 1'
#
loop_
_entity.id
_entity.type
_entity.pdbx_description
1 polymer ?
#
loop_
_entity_poly.entity_id
_entity_poly.type
_entity_poly.pdbx_seq_one_letter_code
_entity_poly.pdbx_strand_id
1 'polypeptide(L)' 'MNISMIFTFLGGVGLFLLGMKLMTDGLKVAAGDALREILARGTATTPRGIVSGIGITAIVQSSSAVIFATIGFVN' A
#
# COMPACT_ATOMS: atom_id res chain seq x y z
N MET A 1 28.30 0.69 22.05
CA MET A 1 26.92 1.00 21.65
C MET A 1 26.20 1.56 22.85
N ASN A 2 25.75 2.82 22.80
CA ASN A 2 25.09 3.46 23.93
C ASN A 2 23.68 2.90 24.13
N ILE A 3 23.28 2.69 25.39
CA ILE A 3 21.92 2.21 25.75
C ILE A 3 20.84 3.11 25.15
N SER A 4 21.07 4.42 25.08
CA SER A 4 20.16 5.38 24.46
C SER A 4 19.89 5.08 22.97
N MET A 5 20.90 4.70 22.19
CA MET A 5 20.71 4.35 20.78
C MET A 5 19.83 3.12 20.60
N ILE A 6 19.96 2.13 21.49
CA ILE A 6 19.15 0.90 21.44
C ILE A 6 17.67 1.23 21.70
N PHE A 7 17.40 2.06 22.71
CA PHE A 7 16.03 2.51 23.01
C PHE A 7 15.42 3.37 21.90
N THR A 8 16.18 4.30 21.31
CA THR A 8 15.71 5.12 20.18
C THR A 8 15.42 4.26 18.95
N PHE A 9 16.27 3.27 18.66
CA PHE A 9 16.05 2.35 17.56
C PHE A 9 14.79 1.49 17.75
N LEU A 10 14.63 0.87 18.93
CA LEU A 10 13.44 0.09 19.27
C LEU A 10 12.16 0.94 19.25
N GLY A 11 12.21 2.17 19.75
CA GLY A 11 11.10 3.12 19.70
C GLY A 11 10.73 3.49 18.27
N GLY A 12 11.72 3.77 17.41
CA GLY A 12 11.51 4.06 15.99
C GLY A 12 10.90 2.89 15.23
N VAL A 13 11.37 1.66 15.48
CA VAL A 13 10.81 0.44 14.90
C VAL A 13 9.38 0.19 15.38
N GLY A 14 9.11 0.38 16.68
CA GLY A 14 7.76 0.22 17.24
C GLY A 14 6.75 1.19 16.61
N LEU A 15 7.11 2.46 16.47
CA LEU A 15 6.28 3.46 15.80
C LEU A 15 6.11 3.17 14.30
N PHE A 16 7.16 2.69 13.63
CA PHE A 16 7.09 2.30 12.23
C PHE A 16 6.13 1.12 12.00
N LEU A 17 6.21 0.07 12.82
CA LEU A 17 5.30 -1.08 12.77
C LEU A 17 3.85 -0.65 13.04
N LEU A 18 3.63 0.22 14.02
CA LEU A 18 2.31 0.80 14.30
C LEU A 18 1.78 1.58 13.09
N GLY A 19 2.61 2.41 12.46
CA GLY A 19 2.27 3.16 11.26
C GLY A 19 1.88 2.25 10.09
N MET A 20 2.65 1.18 9.84
CA MET A 20 2.31 0.20 8.81
C MET A 20 1.00 -0.53 9.08
N LYS A 21 0.71 -0.87 10.34
CA LYS A 21 -0.58 -1.45 10.73
C LYS A 21 -1.74 -0.50 10.43
N LEU A 22 -1.63 0.75 10.86
CA LEU A 22 -2.64 1.79 10.61
C LEU A 22 -2.83 2.05 9.10
N MET A 23 -1.74 2.04 8.32
CA MET A 23 -1.81 2.19 6.87
C MET A 23 -2.53 1.01 6.22
N THR A 24 -2.28 -0.21 6.69
CA THR A 24 -2.95 -1.43 6.22
C THR A 24 -4.45 -1.38 6.53
N ASP A 25 -4.82 -1.03 7.76
CA ASP A 25 -6.22 -0.91 8.18
C ASP A 25 -6.94 0.21 7.41
N GLY A 26 -6.30 1.37 7.26
CA GLY A 26 -6.81 2.50 6.49
C GLY A 26 -6.99 2.18 5.01
N LEU A 27 -6.03 1.47 4.40
CA LEU A 27 -6.17 0.97 3.03
C LEU A 27 -7.27 -0.09 2.92
N LYS A 28 -7.41 -1.00 3.88
CA LYS A 28 -8.51 -1.98 3.87
C LYS A 28 -9.88 -1.30 3.86
N VAL A 29 -10.04 -0.25 4.68
CA VAL A 29 -11.29 0.54 4.75
C VAL A 29 -11.50 1.40 3.50
N ALA A 30 -10.47 2.10 3.03
CA ALA A 30 -10.58 3.01 1.89
C ALA A 30 -10.63 2.27 0.54
N ALA A 31 -9.90 1.17 0.39
CA ALA A 31 -9.79 0.45 -0.87
C ALA A 31 -10.95 -0.53 -1.08
N GLY A 32 -11.57 -1.13 -0.04
CA GLY A 32 -12.57 -2.18 -0.22
C GLY A 32 -13.66 -1.85 -1.25
N ASP A 33 -14.45 -0.81 -1.00
CA ASP A 33 -15.55 -0.43 -1.90
C ASP A 33 -15.12 0.53 -3.00
N ALA A 34 -14.24 1.50 -2.71
CA ALA A 34 -13.80 2.48 -3.69
C ALA A 34 -12.89 1.88 -4.77
N LEU A 35 -11.95 0.99 -4.40
CA LEU A 35 -11.09 0.30 -5.37
C LEU A 35 -11.92 -0.66 -6.21
N ARG A 36 -12.91 -1.34 -5.63
CA ARG A 36 -13.84 -2.21 -6.37
C ARG A 36 -14.62 -1.44 -7.42
N GLU A 37 -15.14 -0.26 -7.08
CA GLU A 37 -15.87 0.58 -8.02
C GLU A 37 -14.97 1.19 -9.10
N ILE A 38 -13.78 1.67 -8.73
CA ILE A 38 -12.78 2.22 -9.67
C ILE A 38 -12.30 1.15 -10.65
N LEU A 39 -12.00 -0.05 -10.16
CA LEU A 39 -11.60 -1.18 -11.01
C LEU A 39 -12.77 -1.62 -11.89
N ALA A 40 -13.99 -1.77 -11.36
CA ALA A 40 -15.15 -2.15 -12.15
C ALA A 40 -15.46 -1.16 -13.28
N ARG A 41 -15.35 0.16 -13.02
CA ARG A 41 -15.53 1.20 -14.05
C ARG A 41 -14.35 1.28 -15.02
N GLY A 42 -13.13 1.06 -14.52
CA GLY A 42 -11.88 1.11 -15.27
C GLY A 42 -11.61 -0.11 -16.15
N THR A 43 -12.19 -1.27 -15.87
CA THR A 43 -12.03 -2.51 -16.65
C THR A 43 -13.28 -2.93 -17.42
N ALA A 44 -14.34 -2.12 -17.40
CA ALA A 44 -15.61 -2.41 -18.07
C ALA A 44 -15.51 -2.71 -19.58
N THR A 45 -14.44 -2.27 -20.24
CA THR A 45 -14.16 -2.60 -21.65
C THR A 45 -12.67 -2.89 -21.86
N THR A 46 -12.34 -3.77 -22.81
CA THR A 46 -10.96 -4.17 -23.14
C THR A 46 -9.99 -2.98 -23.30
N PRO A 47 -10.29 -1.92 -24.08
CA PRO A 47 -9.38 -0.79 -24.20
C PRO A 47 -9.24 0.03 -22.90
N ARG A 48 -10.30 0.17 -22.10
CA ARG A 48 -10.21 0.85 -20.79
C ARG A 48 -9.38 0.05 -19.79
N GLY A 49 -9.51 -1.27 -19.79
CA GLY A 49 -8.69 -2.16 -18.96
C GLY A 49 -7.20 -2.07 -19.27
N ILE A 50 -6.84 -1.95 -20.56
CA ILE A 50 -5.44 -1.76 -20.98
C ILE A 50 -4.90 -0.41 -20.49
N VAL A 51 -5.64 0.68 -20.69
CA VAL A 51 -5.21 2.03 -20.27
C VAL A 51 -5.12 2.13 -18.73
N SER A 52 -6.06 1.54 -18.00
CA SER A 52 -6.00 1.55 -16.52
C SER A 52 -4.84 0.72 -15.98
N GLY A 53 -4.55 -0.44 -16.58
CA GLY A 53 -3.39 -1.26 -16.23
C GLY A 53 -2.06 -0.55 -16.46
N ILE A 54 -1.91 0.13 -17.61
CA ILE A 54 -0.73 0.95 -17.92
C ILE A 54 -0.61 2.12 -16.93
N GLY A 55 -1.72 2.80 -16.63
CA GLY A 55 -1.72 3.93 -15.69
C GLY A 55 -1.35 3.53 -14.26
N ILE A 56 -1.91 2.43 -13.75
CA ILE A 56 -1.58 1.93 -12.41
C ILE A 56 -0.11 1.51 -12.35
N THR A 57 0.40 0.81 -13.37
CA THR A 57 1.81 0.39 -13.44
C THR A 57 2.76 1.59 -13.51
N ALA A 58 2.40 2.63 -14.25
CA ALA A 58 3.18 3.86 -14.33
C ALA A 58 3.22 4.63 -13.00
N ILE A 59 2.14 4.62 -12.23
CA ILE A 59 2.06 5.26 -10.90
C ILE A 59 2.84 4.45 -9.85
N VAL A 60 2.78 3.13 -9.93
CA VAL A 60 3.37 2.19 -8.95
C VAL A 60 4.87 1.94 -9.21
N GLN A 61 5.54 2.78 -10.02
CA GLN A 61 6.96 2.68 -10.38
C GLN A 61 7.92 2.54 -9.17
N SER A 62 7.49 2.92 -7.97
CA SER A 62 8.25 2.74 -6.73
C SER A 62 8.25 1.28 -6.25
N SER A 63 9.42 0.65 -6.23
CA SER A 63 9.62 -0.69 -5.67
C SER A 63 9.14 -0.81 -4.22
N SER A 64 9.24 0.27 -3.43
CA SER A 64 8.75 0.30 -2.05
C SER A 64 7.23 0.29 -1.97
N ALA A 65 6.54 1.00 -2.87
CA ALA A 65 5.08 1.01 -2.93
C ALA A 65 4.52 -0.38 -3.26
N VAL A 66 5.18 -1.11 -4.18
CA VAL A 66 4.85 -2.50 -4.50
C VAL A 66 5.02 -3.43 -3.28
N ILE A 67 6.11 -3.26 -2.51
CA ILE A 67 6.36 -4.04 -1.30
C ILE A 67 5.26 -3.80 -0.25
N PHE A 68 4.84 -2.56 -0.03
CA PHE A 68 3.76 -2.28 0.92
C PHE A 68 2.40 -2.83 0.46
N ALA A 69 2.09 -2.72 -0.84
CA ALA A 69 0.86 -3.25 -1.41
C ALA A 69 0.79 -4.78 -1.29
N THR A 70 1.89 -5.49 -1.59
CA THR A 70 1.95 -6.95 -1.48
C THR A 70 1.79 -7.44 -0.04
N ILE A 71 2.41 -6.78 0.94
CA ILE A 71 2.22 -7.08 2.36
C ILE A 71 0.76 -6.84 2.80
N GLY A 72 0.15 -5.74 2.35
CA GLY A 72 -1.22 -5.36 2.72
C GLY A 72 -2.33 -6.20 2.05
N PHE A 73 -2.07 -6.80 0.89
CA PHE A 73 -3.05 -7.64 0.18
C PHE A 73 -2.95 -9.14 0.48
N VAL A 74 -1.82 -9.63 0.99
CA VAL A 74 -1.62 -11.06 1.35
C VAL A 74 -2.16 -11.40 2.74
N ASN A 75 -2.44 -10.42 3.61
CA ASN A 75 -2.97 -10.60 4.97
C ASN A 75 -4.26 -9.81 5.18
#